data_AF-A0A956EEA6-F1
#
_entry.id   AF-A0A956EEA6-F1
#
_cell.length_a   1.000
_cell.length_b   1.000
_cell.length_c   1.000
_cell.angle_alpha   90.00
_cell.angle_beta   90.00
_cell.angle_gamma   90.00
#
_symmetry.space_group_name_H-M   'P 1'
#
loop_
_entity.id
_entity.type
_entity.pdbx_description
1 polymer ?
#
loop_
_entity_poly.entity_id
_entity_poly.type
_entity_poly.pdbx_seq_one_letter_code
_entity_poly.pdbx_strand_id
1 'polypeptide(L)'
;GSFAGAELLALTPEGRLVAAIHGELRRLQSEDTSLFHERHIESIVVSARGGGTLAAPAGGLIHLDRDHPVVARLLADGGAEPFGLGLAVSAAYTALNVAHDEIVDAHELAFHRLHAAHLVAAMAIVG
;
A
#
# COMPACT_ATOMS: atom_id res chain seq x y z
N GLY A 1 18.08 15.23 11.82
CA GLY A 1 18.17 13.91 12.46
C GLY A 1 18.20 12.87 11.37
N SER A 2 19.26 12.05 11.38
CA SER A 2 19.63 10.92 10.49
C SER A 2 18.79 10.65 9.23
N PHE A 3 19.27 11.12 8.07
CA PHE A 3 18.88 10.59 6.75
C PHE A 3 19.31 9.12 6.56
N ALA A 4 20.35 8.68 7.28
CA ALA A 4 20.89 7.33 7.18
C ALA A 4 19.90 6.25 7.71
N GLY A 5 19.04 6.58 8.66
CA GLY A 5 18.06 5.63 9.20
C GLY A 5 16.94 5.28 8.22
N ALA A 6 16.45 6.28 7.47
CA ALA A 6 15.41 6.07 6.45
C ALA A 6 15.96 5.33 5.22
N GLU A 7 17.20 5.65 4.79
CA GLU A 7 17.88 4.89 3.74
C GLU A 7 18.13 3.44 4.14
N LEU A 8 18.56 3.19 5.40
CA LEU A 8 18.74 1.82 5.90
C LEU A 8 17.44 1.02 5.97
N LEU A 9 16.31 1.68 6.32
CA LEU A 9 15.00 1.04 6.31
C LEU A 9 14.55 0.70 4.88
N ALA A 10 14.80 1.56 3.89
CA ALA A 10 14.50 1.28 2.48
C ALA A 10 15.25 0.05 1.93
N LEU A 11 16.34 -0.36 2.59
CA LEU A 11 17.11 -1.55 2.23
C LEU A 11 16.57 -2.85 2.85
N THR A 12 15.59 -2.80 3.76
CA THR A 12 14.94 -4.03 4.26
C THR A 12 13.84 -4.50 3.31
N PRO A 13 13.48 -5.80 3.30
CA PRO A 13 12.33 -6.28 2.53
C PRO A 13 11.04 -5.50 2.81
N GLU A 14 10.81 -5.15 4.08
CA GLU A 14 9.66 -4.36 4.51
C GLU A 14 9.71 -2.95 3.95
N GLY A 15 10.87 -2.27 4.03
CA GLY A 15 10.99 -0.93 3.47
C GLY A 15 10.86 -0.90 1.96
N ARG A 16 11.35 -1.93 1.25
CA ARG A 16 11.11 -2.07 -0.20
C ARG A 16 9.63 -2.26 -0.53
N LEU A 17 8.93 -3.12 0.21
CA LEU A 17 7.51 -3.33 0.02
C LEU A 17 6.71 -2.05 0.30
N VAL A 18 7.01 -1.34 1.40
CA VAL A 18 6.38 -0.05 1.72
C VAL A 18 6.67 0.96 0.61
N ALA A 19 7.91 1.05 0.13
CA ALA A 19 8.26 1.94 -0.98
C ALA A 19 7.50 1.59 -2.28
N ALA A 20 7.31 0.32 -2.58
CA ALA A 20 6.52 -0.13 -3.73
C ALA A 20 5.04 0.28 -3.59
N ILE A 21 4.44 0.05 -2.42
CA ILE A 21 3.06 0.48 -2.12
C ILE A 21 2.93 2.00 -2.23
N HIS A 22 3.89 2.76 -1.68
CA HIS A 22 3.89 4.22 -1.80
C HIS A 22 4.00 4.67 -3.26
N GLY A 23 4.81 3.98 -4.07
CA GLY A 23 4.94 4.26 -5.50
C GLY A 23 3.60 4.12 -6.23
N GLU A 24 2.90 3.01 -6.01
CA GLU A 24 1.58 2.76 -6.62
C GLU A 24 0.53 3.77 -6.15
N LEU A 25 0.48 4.06 -4.84
CA LEU A 25 -0.45 5.06 -4.30
C LEU A 25 -0.16 6.46 -4.87
N ARG A 26 1.09 6.90 -4.93
CA ARG A 26 1.45 8.20 -5.53
C ARG A 26 1.12 8.26 -7.01
N ARG A 27 1.29 7.15 -7.74
CA ARG A 27 0.88 7.06 -9.14
C ARG A 27 -0.63 7.28 -9.28
N LEU A 28 -1.45 6.59 -8.49
CA LEU A 28 -2.90 6.76 -8.49
C LEU A 28 -3.31 8.18 -8.08
N GLN A 29 -2.66 8.75 -7.06
CA GLN A 29 -2.88 10.13 -6.64
C GLN A 29 -2.52 11.15 -7.74
N SER A 30 -1.52 10.87 -8.58
CA SER A 30 -1.16 11.76 -9.68
C SER A 30 -2.25 11.83 -10.77
N GLU A 31 -3.10 10.80 -10.86
CA GLU A 31 -4.24 10.77 -11.77
C GLU A 31 -5.49 11.41 -11.15
N ASP A 32 -5.67 11.26 -9.84
CA ASP A 32 -6.72 11.94 -9.08
C ASP A 32 -6.21 12.39 -7.71
N THR A 33 -5.86 13.68 -7.63
CA THR A 33 -5.31 14.29 -6.41
C THR A 33 -6.31 14.38 -5.25
N SER A 34 -7.60 14.12 -5.49
CA SER A 34 -8.64 14.17 -4.46
C SER A 34 -8.73 12.91 -3.61
N LEU A 35 -8.11 11.80 -4.03
CA LEU A 35 -8.26 10.49 -3.39
C LEU A 35 -7.74 10.45 -1.95
N PHE A 36 -6.62 11.11 -1.67
CA PHE A 36 -5.96 11.19 -0.36
C PHE A 36 -4.81 12.20 -0.39
N HIS A 37 -4.30 12.55 0.80
CA HIS A 37 -3.12 13.40 0.97
C HIS A 37 -1.84 12.57 1.19
N GLU A 38 -0.68 13.15 0.89
CA GLU A 38 0.64 12.49 1.06
C GLU A 38 0.84 11.94 2.48
N ARG A 39 0.39 12.68 3.51
CA ARG A 39 0.46 12.26 4.92
C ARG A 39 -0.22 10.90 5.21
N HIS A 40 -1.20 10.52 4.40
CA HIS A 40 -1.89 9.23 4.54
C HIS A 40 -0.99 8.08 4.06
N ILE A 41 -0.28 8.30 2.96
CA ILE A 41 0.67 7.33 2.41
C ILE A 41 1.78 7.07 3.43
N GLU A 42 2.32 8.14 4.03
CA GLU A 42 3.40 8.08 5.02
C GLU A 42 3.04 7.32 6.31
N SER A 43 1.75 7.06 6.56
CA SER A 43 1.27 6.30 7.72
C SER A 43 1.38 4.78 7.55
N ILE A 44 1.75 4.29 6.36
CA ILE A 44 1.76 2.86 6.03
C ILE A 44 3.05 2.20 6.53
N VAL A 45 2.90 1.08 7.26
CA VAL A 45 4.00 0.29 7.80
C VAL A 45 3.73 -1.21 7.64
N VAL A 46 4.78 -2.03 7.67
CA VAL A 46 4.67 -3.50 7.74
C VAL A 46 5.05 -3.95 9.15
N SER A 47 4.21 -4.76 9.79
CA SER A 47 4.44 -5.23 11.16
C SER A 47 3.79 -6.59 11.41
N ALA A 48 4.29 -7.35 12.39
CA ALA A 48 3.59 -8.55 12.85
C ALA A 48 2.37 -8.14 13.69
N ARG A 49 1.15 -8.48 13.23
CA ARG A 49 -0.09 -8.17 13.96
C ARG A 49 -0.84 -9.41 14.40
N GLY A 50 -0.70 -10.53 13.67
CA GLY A 50 -1.29 -11.82 14.05
C GLY A 50 -2.82 -11.87 13.96
N GLY A 51 -3.41 -11.14 12.99
CA GLY A 51 -4.87 -10.93 12.90
C GLY A 51 -5.55 -11.52 11.67
N GLY A 52 -4.79 -12.10 10.73
CA GLY A 52 -5.31 -12.71 9.50
C GLY A 52 -5.90 -11.71 8.49
N THR A 53 -5.93 -10.41 8.81
CA THR A 53 -6.33 -9.33 7.90
C THR A 53 -5.08 -8.77 7.22
N LEU A 54 -5.16 -8.53 5.91
CA LEU A 54 -4.03 -8.05 5.13
C LEU A 54 -3.50 -6.69 5.59
N ALA A 55 -4.40 -5.72 5.81
CA ALA A 55 -4.07 -4.40 6.32
C ALA A 55 -5.14 -3.93 7.31
N ALA A 56 -4.74 -3.20 8.35
CA ALA A 56 -5.68 -2.62 9.30
C ALA A 56 -5.08 -1.40 10.03
N PRO A 57 -5.91 -0.42 10.40
CA PRO A 57 -5.45 0.69 11.21
C PRO A 57 -5.13 0.25 12.64
N ALA A 58 -4.07 0.81 13.21
CA ALA A 58 -3.75 0.74 14.64
C ALA A 58 -2.80 1.90 15.02
N GLY A 59 -3.08 2.57 16.14
CA GLY A 59 -2.17 3.58 16.68
C GLY A 59 -1.89 4.77 15.75
N GLY A 60 -2.83 5.11 14.85
CA GLY A 60 -2.64 6.18 13.85
C GLY A 60 -1.79 5.79 12.64
N LEU A 61 -1.46 4.51 12.48
CA LEU A 61 -0.75 3.96 11.33
C LEU A 61 -1.61 2.90 10.63
N ILE A 62 -1.29 2.65 9.37
CA ILE A 62 -1.84 1.53 8.60
C ILE A 62 -0.85 0.40 8.60
N HIS A 63 -1.22 -0.70 9.24
CA HIS A 63 -0.35 -1.86 9.38
C HIS A 63 -0.70 -2.93 8.35
N LEU A 64 0.24 -3.25 7.46
CA LEU A 64 0.21 -4.51 6.71
C LEU A 64 0.72 -5.64 7.60
N ASP A 65 -0.06 -6.71 7.71
CA ASP A 65 0.29 -7.86 8.55
C ASP A 65 1.37 -8.69 7.86
N ARG A 66 2.59 -8.64 8.39
CA ARG A 66 3.76 -9.37 7.89
C ARG A 66 3.49 -10.87 7.69
N ASP A 67 2.69 -11.45 8.59
CA ASP A 67 2.43 -12.88 8.63
C ASP A 67 1.27 -13.29 7.70
N HIS A 68 0.58 -12.32 7.10
CA HIS A 68 -0.43 -12.61 6.09
C HIS A 68 0.22 -13.23 4.84
N PRO A 69 -0.30 -14.33 4.27
CA PRO A 69 0.36 -15.06 3.18
C PRO A 69 0.76 -14.19 1.97
N VAL A 70 -0.08 -13.22 1.62
CA VAL A 70 0.20 -12.24 0.54
C VAL A 70 1.40 -11.37 0.89
N VAL A 71 1.47 -10.83 2.11
CA VAL A 71 2.59 -9.97 2.53
C VAL A 71 3.85 -10.78 2.66
N ALA A 72 3.79 -11.97 3.27
CA ALA A 72 4.93 -12.87 3.36
C ALA A 72 5.51 -13.22 1.98
N ARG A 73 4.64 -13.44 0.98
CA ARG A 73 5.05 -13.68 -0.41
C ARG A 73 5.74 -12.46 -1.01
N LEU A 74 5.12 -11.27 -0.90
CA LEU A 74 5.70 -10.02 -1.40
C LEU A 74 7.03 -9.67 -0.72
N LEU A 75 7.18 -9.95 0.57
CA LEU A 75 8.45 -9.77 1.27
C LEU A 75 9.54 -10.71 0.73
N ALA A 76 9.16 -11.93 0.31
CA ALA A 76 10.10 -12.90 -0.26
C ALA A 76 10.52 -12.56 -1.70
N ASP A 77 9.62 -12.00 -2.52
CA ASP A 77 9.92 -11.59 -3.90
C ASP A 77 10.36 -10.13 -4.05
N GLY A 78 10.34 -9.35 -2.96
CA GLY A 78 10.73 -7.94 -2.95
C GLY A 78 9.65 -6.99 -3.47
N GLY A 79 8.38 -7.40 -3.47
CA GLY A 79 7.25 -6.62 -3.95
C GLY A 79 7.13 -6.62 -5.47
N ALA A 80 7.75 -7.59 -6.14
CA ALA A 80 7.81 -7.65 -7.60
C ALA A 80 6.59 -8.33 -8.24
N GLU A 81 5.81 -9.07 -7.45
CA GLU A 81 4.63 -9.79 -7.94
C GLU A 81 3.44 -8.80 -8.09
N PRO A 82 3.01 -8.48 -9.34
CA PRO A 82 2.11 -7.33 -9.57
C PRO A 82 0.72 -7.50 -8.96
N PHE A 83 0.18 -8.73 -8.93
CA PHE A 83 -1.17 -8.96 -8.42
C PHE A 83 -1.20 -8.86 -6.89
N GLY A 84 -0.24 -9.46 -6.21
CA GLY A 84 -0.05 -9.36 -4.77
C GLY A 84 0.19 -7.94 -4.34
N LEU A 85 1.05 -7.19 -5.05
CA LEU A 85 1.27 -5.76 -4.77
C LEU A 85 -0.03 -4.97 -4.94
N GLY A 86 -0.78 -5.23 -6.01
CA GLY A 86 -2.10 -4.65 -6.23
C GLY A 86 -3.08 -4.93 -5.09
N LEU A 87 -3.09 -6.15 -4.57
CA LEU A 87 -3.94 -6.53 -3.44
C LEU A 87 -3.52 -5.83 -2.15
N ALA A 88 -2.21 -5.72 -1.89
CA ALA A 88 -1.67 -4.99 -0.74
C ALA A 88 -2.01 -3.49 -0.79
N VAL A 89 -1.87 -2.87 -1.97
CA VAL A 89 -2.24 -1.47 -2.22
C VAL A 89 -3.74 -1.24 -1.99
N SER A 90 -4.58 -2.15 -2.49
CA SER A 90 -6.03 -2.09 -2.28
C SER A 90 -6.40 -2.17 -0.80
N ALA A 91 -5.82 -3.13 -0.07
CA ALA A 91 -6.09 -3.30 1.35
C ALA A 91 -5.59 -2.12 2.19
N ALA A 92 -4.42 -1.57 1.86
CA ALA A 92 -3.90 -0.37 2.50
C ALA A 92 -4.83 0.83 2.30
N TYR A 93 -5.37 1.02 1.09
CA TYR A 93 -6.33 2.09 0.83
C TYR A 93 -7.63 1.90 1.61
N THR A 94 -8.21 0.70 1.63
CA THR A 94 -9.42 0.44 2.43
C THR A 94 -9.15 0.69 3.93
N ALA A 95 -7.97 0.32 4.43
CA ALA A 95 -7.59 0.63 5.80
C ALA A 95 -7.44 2.14 6.05
N LEU A 96 -6.96 2.91 5.07
CA LEU A 96 -6.96 4.38 5.11
C LEU A 96 -8.38 4.95 5.14
N ASN A 97 -9.28 4.44 4.30
CA ASN A 97 -10.70 4.84 4.28
C ASN A 97 -11.35 4.64 5.66
N VAL A 98 -11.08 3.50 6.31
CA VAL A 98 -11.58 3.22 7.67
C VAL A 98 -10.96 4.14 8.73
N ALA A 99 -9.72 4.60 8.54
CA ALA A 99 -8.99 5.38 9.54
C ALA A 99 -9.22 6.89 9.43
N HIS A 100 -9.63 7.39 8.27
CA HIS A 100 -9.68 8.80 7.94
C HIS A 100 -11.03 9.18 7.34
N ASP A 101 -11.89 9.85 8.12
CA ASP A 101 -13.24 10.27 7.71
C ASP A 101 -13.28 11.19 6.47
N GLU A 102 -12.15 11.82 6.12
CA GLU A 102 -11.98 12.65 4.92
C GLU A 102 -11.87 11.82 3.63
N ILE A 103 -11.54 10.54 3.75
CA ILE A 103 -11.67 9.56 2.67
C ILE A 103 -13.08 9.02 2.79
N VAL A 104 -13.91 9.28 1.79
CA VAL A 104 -15.32 8.83 1.76
C VAL A 104 -15.49 7.70 0.76
N ASP A 105 -16.61 6.98 0.83
CA ASP A 105 -16.93 5.87 -0.09
C ASP A 105 -16.77 6.22 -1.58
N ALA A 106 -17.05 7.48 -1.96
CA ALA A 106 -16.85 7.96 -3.33
C ALA A 106 -15.37 7.95 -3.75
N HIS A 107 -14.45 8.27 -2.83
CA HIS A 107 -13.01 8.20 -3.05
C HIS A 107 -12.55 6.73 -3.17
N GLU A 108 -13.06 5.83 -2.33
CA GLU A 108 -12.74 4.39 -2.41
C GLU A 108 -13.22 3.79 -3.74
N LEU A 109 -14.42 4.16 -4.20
CA LEU A 109 -14.92 3.72 -5.50
C LEU A 109 -14.08 4.27 -6.66
N ALA A 110 -13.69 5.55 -6.61
CA ALA A 110 -12.83 6.17 -7.62
C ALA A 110 -11.45 5.50 -7.65
N PHE A 111 -10.86 5.28 -6.47
CA PHE A 111 -9.60 4.58 -6.30
C PHE A 111 -9.64 3.18 -6.89
N HIS A 112 -10.61 2.34 -6.52
CA HIS A 112 -10.66 0.97 -7.04
C HIS A 112 -10.89 0.90 -8.55
N ARG A 113 -11.61 1.87 -9.14
CA ARG A 113 -11.75 1.97 -10.60
C ARG A 113 -10.42 2.27 -11.28
N LEU A 114 -9.68 3.27 -10.79
CA LEU A 114 -8.36 3.64 -11.32
C LEU A 114 -7.35 2.51 -11.11
N HIS A 115 -7.34 1.92 -9.91
CA HIS A 115 -6.47 0.81 -9.55
C HIS A 115 -6.71 -0.43 -10.44
N ALA A 116 -7.97 -0.80 -10.68
CA ALA A 116 -8.30 -1.91 -11.56
C ALA A 116 -7.84 -1.65 -13.01
N ALA A 117 -8.03 -0.43 -13.52
CA ALA A 117 -7.53 -0.06 -14.85
C ALA A 117 -6.00 -0.17 -14.94
N HIS A 118 -5.29 0.26 -13.90
CA HIS A 118 -3.84 0.12 -13.81
C HIS A 118 -3.36 -1.33 -13.77
N LEU A 119 -3.99 -2.18 -12.97
CA LEU A 119 -3.62 -3.60 -12.90
C LEU A 119 -3.82 -4.30 -14.24
N VAL A 120 -4.94 -4.03 -14.94
CA VAL A 120 -5.19 -4.57 -16.28
C VAL A 120 -4.12 -4.11 -17.26
N ALA A 121 -3.76 -2.83 -17.26
CA ALA A 121 -2.72 -2.29 -18.13
C ALA A 121 -1.34 -2.91 -17.84
N ALA A 122 -0.99 -3.09 -16.56
CA ALA A 122 0.26 -3.71 -16.14
C ALA A 122 0.33 -5.19 -16.56
N MET A 123 -0.76 -5.93 -16.41
CA MET A 123 -0.83 -7.33 -16.83
C MET A 123 -0.76 -7.50 -18.35
N ALA A 124 -1.30 -6.56 -19.13
CA ALA A 124 -1.23 -6.58 -20.60
C ALA A 124 0.19 -6.36 -21.15
N ILE A 125 1.09 -5.74 -20.37
CA ILE A 125 2.48 -5.49 -20.76
C ILE A 125 3.39 -6.70 -20.42
N VAL A 126 2.98 -7.54 -19.47
CA VAL A 126 3.74 -8.71 -19.00
C VAL A 126 3.32 -10.00 -19.73
N GLY A 127 2.22 -9.95 -20.50
CA GLY A 127 1.67 -11.07 -21.27
C GLY A 127 2.24 -11.26 -22.67
#